data_AF-A0A932BF97-F1
#
_entry.id   AF-A0A932BF97-F1
#
_cell.length_a   1.000
_cell.length_b   1.000
_cell.length_c   1.000
_cell.angle_alpha   90.00
_cell.angle_beta   90.00
_cell.angle_gamma   90.00
#
_symmetry.space_group_name_H-M   'P 1'
#
loop_
_entity.id
_entity.type
_entity.pdbx_description
1 polymer ?
#
loop_
_entity_poly.entity_id
_entity_poly.type
_entity_poly.pdbx_seq_one_letter_code
_entity_poly.pdbx_strand_id
1 'polypeptide(L)'
;MWLKTMVDRHPTVWAGVGFCVALGFQVSGYTNVYLASGLWVIAAILVFYAVFVHLKTAKTVTNTAVPQPNMRLEEVVKKITGRTTLPGPNEAGSADVLRACEALREKAVNGLMTIFGGTNWRITRPADYDHMLRVAIPKDFWVSHRIDVIMFLAPGNEYRGITCDLTGMSQKGDYLGIWFDRDEVSKYFT
;
A
#
# COMPACT_ATOMS: atom_id res chain seq x y z
N MET A 1 -34.12 -2.67 -11.32
CA MET A 1 -33.31 -1.70 -10.53
C MET A 1 -31.81 -2.03 -10.58
N TRP A 2 -31.40 -3.30 -10.38
CA TRP A 2 -30.00 -3.75 -10.41
C TRP A 2 -29.25 -3.50 -11.74
N LEU A 3 -29.94 -3.62 -12.88
CA LEU A 3 -29.35 -3.43 -14.21
C LEU A 3 -28.86 -1.99 -14.44
N LYS A 4 -29.59 -0.99 -13.91
CA LYS A 4 -29.24 0.43 -14.07
C LYS A 4 -27.94 0.76 -13.32
N THR A 5 -27.78 0.21 -12.12
CA THR A 5 -26.59 0.38 -11.28
C THR A 5 -25.32 -0.21 -11.91
N MET A 6 -25.46 -1.29 -12.70
CA MET A 6 -24.34 -1.88 -13.45
C MET A 6 -23.97 -1.09 -14.70
N VAL A 7 -24.95 -0.43 -15.34
CA VAL A 7 -24.71 0.44 -16.50
C VAL A 7 -23.95 1.70 -16.09
N ASP A 8 -24.36 2.32 -14.99
CA ASP A 8 -23.77 3.58 -14.52
C ASP A 8 -22.34 3.42 -13.97
N ARG A 9 -21.98 2.25 -13.43
CA ARG A 9 -20.62 2.00 -12.90
C ARG A 9 -19.57 1.67 -13.95
N HIS A 10 -19.98 1.21 -15.14
CA HIS A 10 -19.05 0.72 -16.17
C HIS A 10 -19.43 1.18 -17.59
N PRO A 11 -19.51 2.49 -17.84
CA PRO A 11 -20.01 3.05 -19.10
C PRO A 11 -19.20 2.62 -20.34
N THR A 12 -17.90 2.35 -20.18
CA THR A 12 -17.02 1.87 -21.26
C THR A 12 -17.31 0.44 -21.70
N VAL A 13 -17.74 -0.42 -20.78
CA VAL A 13 -18.11 -1.82 -21.08
C VAL A 13 -19.42 -1.84 -21.87
N TRP A 14 -20.40 -1.02 -21.47
CA TRP A 14 -21.67 -0.93 -22.16
C TRP A 14 -21.59 -0.19 -23.50
N ALA A 15 -20.69 0.79 -23.62
CA ALA A 15 -20.36 1.39 -24.91
C ALA A 15 -19.74 0.35 -25.88
N GLY A 16 -18.88 -0.54 -25.38
CA GLY A 16 -18.31 -1.64 -26.16
C GLY A 16 -19.37 -2.66 -26.61
N VAL A 17 -20.28 -3.05 -25.71
CA VAL A 17 -21.41 -3.95 -26.05
C VAL A 17 -22.34 -3.32 -27.09
N GLY A 18 -22.67 -2.03 -26.93
CA GLY A 18 -23.48 -1.29 -27.90
C GLY A 18 -22.84 -1.19 -29.28
N PHE A 19 -21.53 -0.97 -29.33
CA PHE A 19 -20.75 -0.93 -30.58
C PHE A 19 -20.73 -2.30 -31.30
N CYS A 20 -20.58 -3.40 -30.56
CA CYS A 20 -20.62 -4.76 -31.13
C CYS A 20 -22.01 -5.13 -31.69
N VAL A 21 -23.08 -4.74 -31.02
CA VAL A 21 -24.46 -4.98 -31.50
C VAL A 21 -24.76 -4.13 -32.75
N ALA A 22 -24.31 -2.88 -32.80
CA ALA A 22 -24.47 -2.00 -33.95
C ALA A 22 -23.71 -2.51 -35.20
N LEU A 23 -22.48 -2.99 -35.02
CA LEU A 23 -21.71 -3.63 -36.10
C LEU A 23 -22.37 -4.93 -36.59
N GLY A 24 -22.98 -5.71 -35.69
CA GLY A 24 -23.71 -6.93 -36.05
C GLY A 24 -24.92 -6.70 -36.95
N PHE A 25 -25.62 -5.56 -36.79
CA PHE A 25 -26.75 -5.18 -37.63
C PHE A 25 -26.36 -4.62 -39.01
N GLN A 26 -25.14 -4.11 -39.17
CA GLN A 26 -24.65 -3.64 -40.48
C GLN A 26 -24.12 -4.77 -41.37
N VAL A 27 -23.66 -5.88 -40.80
CA VAL A 27 -23.08 -7.01 -41.54
C VAL A 27 -24.16 -7.98 -42.09
N SER A 28 -25.38 -7.95 -41.57
CA SER A 28 -26.49 -8.81 -42.04
C SER A 28 -27.05 -8.40 -43.41
N GLY A 29 -26.66 -7.25 -43.95
CA GLY A 29 -27.07 -6.78 -45.28
C GLY A 29 -26.19 -7.26 -46.45
N TYR A 30 -24.97 -7.75 -46.20
CA TYR A 30 -24.02 -8.09 -47.27
C TYR A 30 -23.20 -9.35 -46.93
N THR A 31 -23.50 -10.42 -47.67
CA THR A 31 -22.61 -11.52 -48.06
C THR A 31 -21.83 -12.31 -46.98
N ASN A 32 -22.10 -13.62 -46.99
CA ASN A 32 -21.28 -14.71 -46.45
C ASN A 32 -21.41 -14.99 -44.93
N VAL A 33 -22.39 -15.84 -44.60
CA VAL A 33 -22.72 -16.33 -43.25
C VAL A 33 -21.50 -16.89 -42.51
N TYR A 34 -20.51 -17.42 -43.22
CA TYR A 34 -19.26 -17.95 -42.66
C TYR A 34 -18.31 -16.86 -42.13
N LEU A 35 -18.29 -15.68 -42.75
CA LEU A 35 -17.50 -14.53 -42.30
C LEU A 35 -18.14 -13.88 -41.07
N ALA A 36 -19.46 -13.76 -41.08
CA ALA A 36 -20.22 -13.27 -39.93
C ALA A 36 -20.06 -14.22 -38.72
N SER A 37 -20.19 -15.53 -38.90
CA SER A 37 -20.01 -16.50 -37.80
C SER A 37 -18.58 -16.53 -37.27
N GLY A 38 -17.56 -16.42 -38.13
CA GLY A 38 -16.16 -16.30 -37.71
C GLY A 38 -15.89 -15.07 -36.84
N LEU A 39 -16.47 -13.91 -37.21
CA LEU A 39 -16.38 -12.68 -36.44
C LEU A 39 -17.04 -12.80 -35.05
N TRP A 40 -18.19 -13.48 -34.97
CA TRP A 40 -18.85 -13.73 -33.68
C TRP A 40 -18.03 -14.63 -32.75
N VAL A 41 -17.36 -15.65 -33.29
CA VAL A 41 -16.48 -16.54 -32.50
C VAL A 41 -15.28 -15.76 -31.96
N ILE A 42 -14.64 -14.92 -32.78
CA ILE A 42 -13.50 -14.10 -32.35
C ILE A 42 -13.94 -13.10 -31.28
N ALA A 43 -15.09 -12.43 -31.47
CA ALA A 43 -15.63 -11.50 -30.48
C ALA A 43 -15.93 -12.22 -29.15
N ALA A 44 -16.52 -13.41 -29.18
CA ALA A 44 -16.78 -14.21 -27.99
C ALA A 44 -15.48 -14.59 -27.25
N ILE A 45 -14.43 -14.98 -27.98
CA ILE A 45 -13.10 -15.29 -27.41
C ILE A 45 -12.50 -14.05 -26.75
N LEU A 46 -12.58 -12.88 -27.39
CA LEU A 46 -12.05 -11.63 -26.84
C LEU A 46 -12.80 -11.20 -25.58
N VAL A 47 -14.13 -11.32 -25.56
CA VAL A 47 -14.95 -11.06 -24.37
C VAL A 47 -14.59 -12.05 -23.25
N PHE A 48 -14.47 -13.34 -23.58
CA PHE A 48 -14.10 -14.36 -22.58
C PHE A 48 -12.70 -14.12 -22.02
N TYR A 49 -11.74 -13.71 -22.86
CA TYR A 49 -10.40 -13.34 -22.42
C TYR A 49 -10.41 -12.08 -21.55
N ALA A 50 -11.17 -11.04 -21.91
CA ALA A 50 -11.31 -9.83 -21.11
C ALA A 50 -11.95 -10.13 -19.74
N VAL A 51 -13.00 -10.97 -19.70
CA VAL A 51 -13.63 -11.44 -18.46
C VAL A 51 -12.65 -12.30 -17.67
N PHE A 52 -11.90 -13.20 -18.29
CA PHE A 52 -10.92 -14.03 -17.60
C PHE A 52 -9.78 -13.20 -17.00
N VAL A 53 -9.24 -12.23 -17.74
CA VAL A 53 -8.24 -11.27 -17.24
C VAL A 53 -8.82 -10.46 -16.10
N HIS A 54 -10.05 -9.94 -16.22
CA HIS A 54 -10.73 -9.19 -15.16
C HIS A 54 -10.99 -10.05 -13.92
N LEU A 55 -11.40 -11.31 -14.09
CA LEU A 55 -11.58 -12.25 -12.99
C LEU A 55 -10.23 -12.62 -12.36
N LYS A 56 -9.15 -12.72 -13.14
CA LYS A 56 -7.81 -12.99 -12.63
C LYS A 56 -7.28 -11.79 -11.83
N THR A 57 -7.47 -10.55 -12.30
CA THR A 57 -7.16 -9.34 -11.53
C THR A 57 -8.06 -9.17 -10.32
N ALA A 58 -9.35 -9.47 -10.42
CA ALA A 58 -10.30 -9.43 -9.29
C ALA A 58 -9.98 -10.50 -8.24
N LYS A 59 -9.52 -11.70 -8.63
CA LYS A 59 -9.04 -12.73 -7.70
C LYS A 59 -7.68 -12.37 -7.08
N THR A 60 -6.99 -11.37 -7.64
CA THR A 60 -5.80 -10.74 -7.03
C THR A 60 -6.19 -9.53 -6.15
N VAL A 61 -7.48 -9.34 -5.85
CA VAL A 61 -7.89 -8.61 -4.65
C VAL A 61 -7.70 -9.58 -3.49
N THR A 62 -6.44 -9.69 -3.05
CA THR A 62 -6.07 -10.22 -1.74
C THR A 62 -7.09 -9.72 -0.73
N ASN A 63 -7.58 -10.60 0.14
CA ASN A 63 -8.22 -10.23 1.41
C ASN A 63 -7.43 -9.07 2.02
N THR A 64 -7.87 -7.83 1.80
CA THR A 64 -7.28 -6.65 2.44
C THR A 64 -7.87 -6.64 3.84
N ALA A 65 -7.35 -7.51 4.69
CA ALA A 65 -7.51 -7.36 6.12
C ALA A 65 -7.10 -5.91 6.45
N VAL A 66 -7.91 -5.23 7.26
CA VAL A 66 -7.60 -3.87 7.70
C VAL A 66 -6.21 -3.92 8.36
N PRO A 67 -5.23 -3.11 7.91
CA PRO A 67 -3.87 -3.18 8.43
C PRO A 67 -3.83 -3.06 9.96
N GLN A 68 -3.01 -3.89 10.61
CA GLN A 68 -2.91 -3.97 12.06
C GLN A 68 -1.50 -3.58 12.54
N PRO A 69 -1.35 -2.73 13.56
CA PRO A 69 -0.06 -2.32 14.10
C PRO A 69 0.55 -3.42 15.00
N ASN A 70 1.01 -4.53 14.41
CA ASN A 70 1.42 -5.76 15.10
C ASN A 70 2.93 -6.07 15.02
N MET A 71 3.72 -5.19 14.40
CA MET A 71 5.18 -5.30 14.30
C MET A 71 5.84 -3.96 14.63
N ARG A 72 6.87 -3.95 15.47
CA ARG A 72 7.57 -2.72 15.88
C ARG A 72 8.59 -2.27 14.83
N LEU A 73 8.91 -0.97 14.79
CA LEU A 73 9.99 -0.44 13.96
C LEU A 73 11.31 -1.19 14.13
N GLU A 74 11.68 -1.52 15.36
CA GLU A 74 12.90 -2.29 15.64
C GLU A 74 12.91 -3.64 14.93
N GLU A 75 11.80 -4.38 15.00
CA GLU A 75 11.66 -5.69 14.35
C GLU A 75 11.71 -5.56 12.83
N VAL A 76 11.06 -4.53 12.27
CA VAL A 76 11.07 -4.25 10.83
C VAL A 76 12.48 -3.92 10.35
N VAL A 77 13.18 -3.02 11.04
CA VAL A 77 14.55 -2.64 10.65
C VAL A 77 15.51 -3.82 10.77
N LYS A 78 15.41 -4.63 11.83
CA LYS A 78 16.18 -5.88 11.96
C LYS A 78 15.91 -6.83 10.81
N LYS A 79 14.64 -7.00 10.43
CA LYS A 79 14.23 -7.82 9.28
C LYS A 79 14.83 -7.30 7.97
N ILE A 80 14.73 -6.00 7.68
CA ILE A 80 15.25 -5.39 6.44
C ILE A 80 16.78 -5.49 6.37
N THR A 81 17.47 -5.23 7.49
CA THR A 81 18.93 -5.21 7.53
C THR A 81 19.55 -6.59 7.73
N GLY A 82 18.74 -7.62 8.03
CA GLY A 82 19.22 -8.96 8.37
C GLY A 82 20.00 -9.04 9.69
N ARG A 83 19.92 -8.01 10.54
CA ARG A 83 20.69 -7.91 11.78
C ARG A 83 19.87 -8.40 12.98
N THR A 84 20.52 -9.09 13.90
CA THR A 84 19.92 -9.49 15.19
C THR A 84 19.91 -8.33 16.20
N THR A 85 20.95 -7.50 16.16
CA THR A 85 21.13 -6.33 17.02
C THR A 85 21.35 -5.09 16.16
N LEU A 86 20.67 -3.99 16.49
CA LEU A 86 20.84 -2.73 15.78
C LEU A 86 22.08 -1.99 16.30
N PRO A 87 22.85 -1.34 15.41
CA PRO A 87 24.01 -0.54 15.80
C PRO A 87 23.58 0.72 16.56
N GLY A 88 24.46 1.26 17.39
CA GLY A 88 24.32 2.61 17.92
C GLY A 88 24.34 3.68 16.83
N PRO A 89 23.99 4.95 17.13
CA PRO A 89 23.85 6.00 16.12
C PRO A 89 25.18 6.31 15.40
N ASN A 90 26.30 6.15 16.11
CA ASN A 90 27.66 6.43 15.62
C ASN A 90 28.44 5.15 15.28
N GLU A 91 27.80 4.00 15.24
CA GLU A 91 28.46 2.71 14.96
C GLU A 91 28.40 2.33 13.48
N ALA A 92 29.33 1.46 13.07
CA ALA A 92 29.38 0.92 11.71
C ALA A 92 28.08 0.14 11.40
N GLY A 93 27.29 0.65 10.46
CA GLY A 93 26.01 0.07 10.06
C GLY A 93 24.79 0.95 10.32
N SER A 94 24.94 2.10 10.99
CA SER A 94 23.84 3.07 11.13
C SER A 94 23.33 3.59 9.78
N ALA A 95 24.20 3.64 8.77
CA ALA A 95 23.82 3.94 7.38
C ALA A 95 22.85 2.91 6.77
N ASP A 96 22.94 1.64 7.15
CA ASP A 96 22.00 0.60 6.67
C ASP A 96 20.62 0.81 7.29
N VAL A 97 20.59 1.16 8.57
CA VAL A 97 19.35 1.51 9.28
C VAL A 97 18.72 2.75 8.67
N LEU A 98 19.51 3.77 8.36
CA LEU A 98 19.02 4.97 7.68
C LEU A 98 18.38 4.64 6.33
N ARG A 99 19.04 3.82 5.52
CA ARG A 99 18.49 3.36 4.23
C ARG A 99 17.20 2.54 4.42
N ALA A 100 17.13 1.69 5.44
CA ALA A 100 15.92 0.92 5.75
C ALA A 100 14.75 1.84 6.13
N CYS A 101 14.99 2.81 7.01
CA CYS A 101 13.97 3.80 7.41
C CYS A 101 13.52 4.67 6.22
N GLU A 102 14.44 5.05 5.33
CA GLU A 102 14.09 5.80 4.12
C GLU A 102 13.27 4.97 3.13
N ALA A 103 13.60 3.69 2.95
CA ALA A 103 12.79 2.78 2.15
C ALA A 103 11.37 2.62 2.72
N LEU A 104 11.22 2.53 4.05
CA LEU A 104 9.92 2.50 4.71
C LEU A 104 9.13 3.79 4.45
N ARG A 105 9.79 4.96 4.56
CA ARG A 105 9.20 6.26 4.23
C ARG A 105 8.73 6.30 2.78
N GLU A 106 9.55 5.86 1.83
CA GLU A 106 9.19 5.84 0.41
C GLU A 106 7.95 4.96 0.14
N LYS A 107 7.84 3.78 0.77
CA LYS A 107 6.64 2.93 0.64
C LYS A 107 5.40 3.61 1.23
N ALA A 108 5.54 4.31 2.36
CA ALA A 108 4.45 5.06 2.97
C ALA A 108 4.01 6.25 2.12
N VAL A 109 4.95 7.05 1.59
CA VAL A 109 4.71 8.16 0.65
C VAL A 109 4.01 7.68 -0.61
N ASN A 110 4.20 6.43 -1.03
CA ASN A 110 3.51 5.86 -2.19
C ASN A 110 2.16 5.21 -1.84
N GLY A 111 1.78 5.14 -0.55
CA GLY A 111 0.57 4.46 -0.09
C GLY A 111 0.62 2.95 -0.25
N LEU A 112 1.84 2.38 -0.33
CA LEU A 112 2.06 0.95 -0.46
C LEU A 112 2.08 0.22 0.89
N MET A 113 2.37 0.97 1.96
CA MET A 113 2.49 0.47 3.33
C MET A 113 1.86 1.47 4.30
N THR A 114 1.11 0.95 5.26
CA THR A 114 0.53 1.72 6.36
C THR A 114 1.48 1.73 7.54
N ILE A 115 1.90 2.92 7.96
CA ILE A 115 2.70 3.11 9.16
C ILE A 115 1.79 3.67 10.25
N PHE A 116 1.91 3.13 11.45
CA PHE A 116 1.16 3.56 12.61
C PHE A 116 2.06 4.25 13.62
N GLY A 117 1.49 5.21 14.34
CA GLY A 117 2.17 5.88 15.43
C GLY A 117 1.19 6.35 16.51
N GLY A 118 1.71 6.57 17.70
CA GLY A 118 1.00 7.20 18.80
C GLY A 118 0.94 8.72 18.65
N THR A 119 -0.22 9.29 18.97
CA THR A 119 -0.43 10.75 19.09
C THR A 119 -0.30 11.19 20.55
N ASN A 120 -0.10 12.50 20.80
CA ASN A 120 0.02 13.09 22.15
C ASN A 120 1.23 12.64 22.98
N TRP A 121 2.37 12.44 22.34
CA TRP A 121 3.58 11.92 22.96
C TRP A 121 4.16 12.73 24.13
N ARG A 122 3.90 14.04 24.22
CA ARG A 122 4.40 14.89 25.31
C ARG A 122 3.77 14.58 26.67
N ILE A 123 2.64 13.89 26.69
CA ILE A 123 1.92 13.54 27.93
C ILE A 123 2.00 12.05 28.26
N THR A 124 2.42 11.21 27.30
CA THR A 124 2.54 9.77 27.52
C THR A 124 3.97 9.41 27.91
N ARG A 125 4.12 8.65 28.99
CA ARG A 125 5.44 8.16 29.41
C ARG A 125 5.88 7.05 28.46
N PRO A 126 7.19 6.92 28.17
CA PRO A 126 7.70 5.89 27.26
C PRO A 126 7.29 4.45 27.62
N ALA A 127 7.19 4.13 28.92
CA ALA A 127 6.73 2.83 29.40
C ALA A 127 5.30 2.47 28.95
N ASP A 128 4.47 3.48 28.66
CA ASP A 128 3.06 3.32 28.29
C ASP A 128 2.86 3.27 26.76
N TYR A 129 3.91 3.32 25.95
CA TYR A 129 3.82 3.41 24.48
C TYR A 129 3.20 2.17 23.83
N ASP A 130 3.34 1.01 24.46
CA ASP A 130 2.69 -0.21 24.01
C ASP A 130 1.16 -0.16 24.18
N HIS A 131 0.67 0.67 25.10
CA HIS A 131 -0.74 0.85 25.40
C HIS A 131 -1.35 2.09 24.74
N MET A 132 -0.56 2.87 24.00
CA MET A 132 -1.05 4.04 23.27
C MET A 132 -2.01 3.63 22.17
N LEU A 133 -2.99 4.51 21.91
CA LEU A 133 -3.79 4.43 20.70
C LEU A 133 -2.87 4.66 19.49
N ARG A 134 -2.75 3.63 18.65
CA ARG A 134 -1.95 3.66 17.42
C ARG A 134 -2.86 4.08 16.28
N VAL A 135 -2.55 5.21 15.67
CA VAL A 135 -3.29 5.72 14.51
C VAL A 135 -2.46 5.58 13.26
N ALA A 136 -3.13 5.35 12.13
CA ALA A 136 -2.47 5.35 10.83
C ALA A 136 -1.93 6.76 10.55
N ILE A 137 -0.65 6.85 10.21
CA ILE A 137 0.01 8.10 9.86
C ILE A 137 -0.37 8.43 8.42
N PRO A 138 -0.97 9.61 8.13
CA PRO A 138 -1.40 9.97 6.79
C PRO A 138 -0.24 9.94 5.79
N LYS A 139 -0.50 9.47 4.57
CA LYS A 139 0.48 9.44 3.46
C LYS A 139 1.20 10.79 3.28
N ASP A 140 0.44 11.87 3.29
CA ASP A 140 0.95 13.22 3.02
C ASP A 140 1.89 13.73 4.12
N PHE A 141 1.81 13.19 5.34
CA PHE A 141 2.73 13.51 6.43
C PHE A 141 4.17 13.16 6.05
N TRP A 142 4.37 12.01 5.41
CA TRP A 142 5.68 11.48 5.03
C TRP A 142 6.37 12.25 3.89
N VAL A 143 5.65 13.15 3.21
CA VAL A 143 6.23 14.04 2.20
C VAL A 143 7.18 15.04 2.84
N SER A 144 6.91 15.46 4.08
CA SER A 144 7.68 16.47 4.82
C SER A 144 8.33 15.93 6.11
N HIS A 145 8.14 14.65 6.42
CA HIS A 145 8.66 14.01 7.63
C HIS A 145 9.34 12.67 7.33
N ARG A 146 10.22 12.25 8.23
CA ARG A 146 10.91 10.96 8.21
C ARG A 146 10.98 10.36 9.61
N ILE A 147 11.44 9.13 9.70
CA ILE A 147 11.79 8.51 10.98
C ILE A 147 13.14 9.07 11.43
N ASP A 148 13.23 9.54 12.68
CA ASP A 148 14.47 10.01 13.28
C ASP A 148 15.35 8.82 13.68
N VAL A 149 16.32 8.52 12.82
CA VAL A 149 17.24 7.40 13.03
C VAL A 149 18.20 7.64 14.19
N ILE A 150 18.57 8.89 14.46
CA ILE A 150 19.50 9.22 15.55
C ILE A 150 18.81 8.93 16.88
N MET A 151 17.58 9.43 17.05
CA MET A 151 16.78 9.18 18.26
C MET A 151 16.37 7.71 18.38
N PHE A 152 16.09 7.04 17.26
CA PHE A 152 15.76 5.62 17.23
C PHE A 152 16.94 4.71 17.63
N LEU A 153 18.16 5.05 17.24
CA LEU A 153 19.34 4.27 17.61
C LEU A 153 19.95 4.70 18.96
N ALA A 154 19.48 5.80 19.54
CA ALA A 154 20.01 6.32 20.78
C ALA A 154 19.97 5.27 21.91
N PRO A 155 21.03 5.18 22.76
CA PRO A 155 21.05 4.27 23.89
C PRO A 155 19.82 4.46 24.77
N GLY A 156 19.14 3.35 25.08
CA GLY A 156 17.93 3.35 25.90
C GLY A 156 16.62 3.54 25.13
N ASN A 157 16.63 3.94 23.85
CA ASN A 157 15.48 4.24 22.97
C ASN A 157 14.10 3.88 23.57
N GLU A 158 13.66 4.72 24.50
CA GLU A 158 12.42 4.48 25.22
C GLU A 158 11.23 4.81 24.31
N TYR A 159 11.46 5.67 23.32
CA TYR A 159 10.44 6.21 22.43
C TYR A 159 9.94 5.23 21.37
N ARG A 160 10.62 4.08 21.19
CA ARG A 160 10.24 3.03 20.22
C ARG A 160 10.09 3.58 18.78
N GLY A 161 10.92 4.56 18.44
CA GLY A 161 10.87 5.31 17.18
C GLY A 161 10.08 6.62 17.29
N ILE A 162 10.58 7.65 16.62
CA ILE A 162 9.98 9.00 16.57
C ILE A 162 10.06 9.52 15.14
N THR A 163 9.06 10.27 14.69
CA THR A 163 9.14 11.03 13.45
C THR A 163 9.73 12.41 13.69
N CYS A 164 10.38 12.97 12.69
CA CYS A 164 10.80 14.35 12.67
C CYS A 164 10.63 14.91 11.26
N ASP A 165 10.68 16.23 11.12
CA ASP A 165 10.70 16.81 9.78
C ASP A 165 11.95 16.39 8.99
N LEU A 166 11.96 16.64 7.68
CA LEU A 166 13.12 16.29 6.84
C LEU A 166 14.42 16.99 7.25
N THR A 167 14.34 18.09 8.01
CA THR A 167 15.51 18.81 8.54
C THR A 167 16.05 18.19 9.82
N GLY A 168 15.28 17.31 10.47
CA GLY A 168 15.62 16.64 11.72
C GLY A 168 15.09 17.34 12.97
N MET A 169 14.20 18.33 12.84
CA MET A 169 13.58 18.95 14.00
C MET A 169 12.28 18.25 14.38
N SER A 170 12.11 17.96 15.67
CA SER A 170 10.86 17.42 16.20
C SER A 170 9.83 18.53 16.41
N GLN A 171 8.61 18.27 15.99
CA GLN A 171 7.46 19.17 16.01
C GLN A 171 6.35 18.61 16.91
N LYS A 172 5.40 19.48 17.27
CA LYS A 172 4.25 19.11 18.13
C LYS A 172 3.34 18.05 17.47
N GLY A 173 3.37 17.93 16.13
CA GLY A 173 2.58 16.98 15.35
C GLY A 173 3.27 15.65 15.05
N ASP A 174 4.48 15.42 15.57
CA ASP A 174 5.20 14.16 15.33
C ASP A 174 4.56 12.97 16.04
N TYR A 175 4.80 11.79 15.45
CA TYR A 175 4.33 10.51 15.95
C TYR A 175 5.47 9.77 16.66
N LEU A 176 5.12 9.05 17.72
CA LEU A 176 6.07 8.21 18.48
C LEU A 176 5.55 6.79 18.61
N GLY A 177 6.45 5.85 18.91
CA GLY A 177 6.12 4.43 18.96
C GLY A 177 5.64 3.98 17.59
N ILE A 178 6.59 3.72 16.69
CA ILE A 178 6.30 3.44 15.28
C ILE A 178 6.04 1.94 15.09
N TRP A 179 4.90 1.62 14.48
CA TRP A 179 4.43 0.26 14.23
C TRP A 179 4.03 0.06 12.78
N PHE A 180 4.04 -1.20 12.38
CA PHE A 180 3.76 -1.65 11.03
C PHE A 180 2.85 -2.87 11.07
N ASP A 181 2.22 -3.14 9.94
CA ASP A 181 1.58 -4.42 9.67
C ASP A 181 2.61 -5.44 9.18
N ARG A 182 2.73 -6.56 9.91
CA ARG A 182 3.62 -7.68 9.61
C ARG A 182 3.44 -8.25 8.21
N ASP A 183 2.20 -8.35 7.73
CA ASP A 183 1.88 -8.94 6.44
C ASP A 183 2.25 -7.97 5.32
N GLU A 184 2.00 -6.67 5.51
CA GLU A 184 2.48 -5.63 4.59
C GLU A 184 4.01 -5.61 4.53
N VAL A 185 4.70 -5.64 5.69
CA VAL A 185 6.16 -5.67 5.73
C VAL A 185 6.70 -6.89 4.99
N SER A 186 6.13 -8.07 5.23
CA SER A 186 6.58 -9.32 4.61
C SER A 186 6.33 -9.37 3.10
N LYS A 187 5.35 -8.60 2.59
CA LYS A 187 5.09 -8.46 1.15
C LYS A 187 6.19 -7.68 0.42
N TYR A 188 6.84 -6.74 1.09
CA TYR A 188 7.82 -5.83 0.46
C TYR A 188 9.27 -6.08 0.88
N PHE A 189 9.49 -6.73 2.03
CA PHE A 189 10.81 -6.98 2.60
C PHE A 189 10.89 -8.46 2.98
N THR A 190 11.67 -9.23 2.22
CA THR A 190 11.82 -10.69 2.34
C THR A 190 13.17 -11.03 2.91
#